data_AF-A0A1F5VUV3-F1
#
_entry.id   AF-A0A1F5VUV3-F1
#
_cell.length_a   1.000
_cell.length_b   1.000
_cell.length_c   1.000
_cell.angle_alpha   90.00
_cell.angle_beta   90.00
_cell.angle_gamma   90.00
#
_symmetry.space_group_name_H-M   'P 1'
#
loop_
_entity.id
_entity.type
_entity.pdbx_description
1 polymer ?
#
loop_
_entity_poly.entity_id
_entity_poly.type
_entity_poly.pdbx_seq_one_letter_code
_entity_poly.pdbx_strand_id
1 'polypeptide(L)'
;MKEKIKRIKRTSLIFGVLAVIFLYLYPPYFGIDKASEDKIHAYIGHHLLWQPPNSEQVFHALHPEESSLPDATRLADFEARLNMVRLAMEVFFIMIVIALVLTVLHKIELKKVKK
;
A
#
# COMPACT_ATOMS: atom_id res chain seq x y z
N MET A 1 -0.55 -34.32 -10.05
CA MET A 1 -0.86 -33.04 -10.73
C MET A 1 -1.96 -32.25 -10.02
N LYS A 2 -3.10 -32.85 -9.64
CA LYS A 2 -4.11 -32.23 -8.75
C LYS A 2 -3.49 -31.69 -7.45
N GLU A 3 -2.60 -32.48 -6.82
CA GLU A 3 -1.83 -32.03 -5.65
C GLU A 3 -0.98 -30.78 -5.89
N LYS A 4 -0.39 -30.62 -7.09
CA LYS A 4 0.39 -29.42 -7.43
C LYS A 4 -0.52 -28.18 -7.50
N ILE A 5 -1.68 -28.29 -8.14
CA ILE A 5 -2.64 -27.17 -8.26
C ILE A 5 -3.21 -26.81 -6.88
N LYS A 6 -3.55 -27.80 -6.05
CA LYS A 6 -4.00 -27.59 -4.67
C LYS A 6 -2.95 -26.85 -3.83
N ARG A 7 -1.68 -27.24 -3.94
CA ARG A 7 -0.56 -26.53 -3.28
C ARG A 7 -0.46 -25.08 -3.75
N ILE A 8 -0.48 -24.83 -5.06
CA ILE A 8 -0.40 -23.47 -5.60
C ILE A 8 -1.56 -22.61 -5.10
N LYS A 9 -2.82 -23.08 -5.15
CA LYS A 9 -3.98 -22.33 -4.63
C LYS A 9 -3.80 -21.93 -3.16
N ARG A 10 -3.36 -22.88 -2.31
CA ARG A 10 -3.09 -22.63 -0.89
C ARG A 10 -1.97 -21.60 -0.71
N THR A 11 -0.87 -21.75 -1.43
CA THR A 11 0.26 -20.84 -1.38
C THR A 11 -0.14 -19.43 -1.82
N SER A 12 -0.89 -19.28 -2.91
CA SER A 12 -1.38 -17.98 -3.38
C SER A 12 -2.27 -17.30 -2.35
N LEU A 13 -3.15 -18.05 -1.67
CA LEU A 13 -3.99 -17.49 -0.60
C LEU A 13 -3.14 -17.02 0.59
N ILE A 14 -2.15 -17.82 1.02
CA ILE A 14 -1.25 -17.46 2.13
C ILE A 14 -0.49 -16.17 1.79
N PHE A 15 0.11 -16.08 0.60
CA PHE A 15 0.81 -14.87 0.17
C PHE A 15 -0.12 -13.67 0.09
N GLY A 16 -1.36 -13.87 -0.35
CA GLY A 16 -2.38 -12.82 -0.36
C GLY A 16 -2.67 -12.26 1.03
N VAL A 17 -2.90 -13.15 2.01
CA VAL A 17 -3.13 -12.75 3.41
C VAL A 17 -1.91 -12.03 3.98
N LEU A 18 -0.70 -12.56 3.74
CA LEU A 18 0.54 -11.92 4.19
C LEU A 18 0.74 -10.53 3.56
N ALA A 19 0.39 -10.35 2.29
CA ALA A 19 0.47 -9.05 1.64
C ALA A 19 -0.49 -8.02 2.27
N VAL A 20 -1.72 -8.44 2.62
CA VAL A 20 -2.68 -7.57 3.32
C VAL A 20 -2.19 -7.22 4.74
N ILE A 21 -1.66 -8.21 5.48
CA ILE A 21 -1.04 -7.95 6.79
C ILE A 21 0.12 -6.98 6.65
N PHE A 22 0.96 -7.15 5.64
CA PHE A 22 2.08 -6.25 5.37
C PHE A 22 1.60 -4.82 5.10
N LEU A 23 0.57 -4.62 4.28
CA LEU A 23 -0.03 -3.30 4.06
C LEU A 23 -0.63 -2.69 5.33
N TYR A 24 -1.11 -3.50 6.27
CA TYR A 24 -1.61 -3.00 7.55
C TYR A 24 -0.46 -2.58 8.49
N LEU A 25 0.66 -3.31 8.47
CA LEU A 25 1.85 -2.99 9.26
C LEU A 25 2.62 -1.80 8.67
N TYR A 26 2.61 -1.68 7.35
CA TYR A 26 3.27 -0.62 6.58
C TYR A 26 2.24 0.09 5.69
N PRO A 27 1.28 0.85 6.26
CA PRO A 27 0.28 1.51 5.43
C PRO A 27 0.89 2.66 4.61
N PRO A 28 0.27 3.01 3.48
CA PRO A 28 0.67 4.18 2.71
C PRO A 28 0.31 5.47 3.47
N TYR A 29 1.26 6.39 3.59
CA TYR A 29 1.07 7.73 4.15
C TYR A 29 1.11 8.79 3.05
N PHE A 30 0.41 9.89 3.30
CA PHE A 30 0.55 11.13 2.56
C PHE A 30 0.87 12.28 3.52
N GLY A 31 1.59 13.26 3.01
CA GLY A 31 1.90 14.50 3.68
C GLY A 31 0.88 15.56 3.33
N ILE A 32 0.58 16.43 4.28
CA ILE A 32 -0.21 17.64 4.05
C ILE A 32 0.49 18.86 4.60
N ASP A 33 0.20 20.00 4.00
CA ASP A 33 0.50 21.31 4.54
C ASP A 33 -0.76 21.97 5.11
N LYS A 34 -0.86 22.06 6.44
CA LYS A 34 -2.03 22.69 7.11
C LYS A 34 -2.16 24.18 6.82
N ALA A 35 -1.05 24.88 6.63
CA ALA A 35 -1.06 26.31 6.30
C ALA A 35 -1.70 26.58 4.93
N SER A 36 -1.72 25.57 4.06
CA SER A 36 -2.37 25.62 2.74
C SER A 36 -3.86 25.26 2.76
N GLU A 37 -4.49 25.13 3.94
CA GLU A 37 -5.85 24.57 4.10
C GLU A 37 -5.96 23.15 3.51
N ASP A 38 -4.94 22.31 3.75
CA ASP A 38 -4.84 20.93 3.25
C ASP A 38 -4.85 20.80 1.70
N LYS A 39 -4.63 21.89 0.95
CA LYS A 39 -4.61 21.88 -0.53
C LYS A 39 -3.36 21.19 -1.07
N ILE A 40 -2.22 21.41 -0.44
CA ILE A 40 -0.94 20.81 -0.84
C ILE A 40 -0.79 19.49 -0.10
N HIS A 41 -0.70 18.41 -0.87
CA HIS A 41 -0.50 17.07 -0.35
C HIS A 41 0.33 16.22 -1.31
N ALA A 42 1.11 15.29 -0.77
CA ALA A 42 1.98 14.41 -1.56
C ALA A 42 2.05 13.03 -0.93
N TYR A 43 2.24 12.01 -1.77
CA TYR A 43 2.48 10.66 -1.30
C TYR A 43 3.90 10.55 -0.73
N ILE A 44 4.02 10.08 0.52
CA ILE A 44 5.32 9.96 1.20
C ILE A 44 5.90 8.55 1.03
N GLY A 45 5.05 7.52 1.04
CA GLY A 45 5.51 6.13 1.02
C GLY A 45 4.75 5.24 1.98
N HIS A 46 5.22 3.99 2.12
CA HIS A 46 4.75 3.06 3.13
C HIS A 46 5.65 3.15 4.36
N HIS A 47 5.05 3.38 5.52
CA HIS A 47 5.77 3.51 6.80
C HIS A 47 5.13 2.62 7.85
N LEU A 48 5.91 2.23 8.85
CA LEU A 48 5.40 1.47 9.98
C LEU A 48 4.25 2.20 10.67
N LEU A 49 3.16 1.48 10.95
CA LEU A 49 1.97 2.06 11.56
C LEU A 49 2.27 2.78 12.89
N TRP A 50 3.24 2.28 13.67
CA TRP A 50 3.67 2.86 14.95
C TRP A 50 4.83 3.85 14.84
N GLN A 51 5.35 4.08 13.64
CA GLN A 51 6.42 5.04 13.37
C GLN A 51 6.06 5.83 12.10
N PRO A 52 5.03 6.70 12.18
CA PRO A 52 4.64 7.53 11.05
C PRO A 52 5.75 8.49 10.63
N PRO A 53 5.72 9.01 9.38
CA PRO A 53 6.67 10.02 8.94
C PRO A 53 6.65 11.25 9.84
N ASN A 54 7.82 11.83 10.11
CA ASN A 54 7.93 13.09 10.84
C ASN A 54 7.70 14.30 9.91
N SER A 55 7.53 15.49 10.50
CA SER A 55 7.26 16.72 9.74
C SER A 55 8.36 17.11 8.75
N GLU A 56 9.63 16.78 9.04
CA GLU A 56 10.76 17.00 8.11
C GLU A 56 10.64 16.13 6.86
N GLN A 57 10.31 14.85 7.03
CA GLN A 57 10.06 13.92 5.93
C GLN A 57 8.85 14.35 5.10
N VAL A 58 7.79 14.84 5.76
CA VAL A 58 6.62 15.41 5.09
C VAL A 58 7.00 16.64 4.25
N PHE A 59 7.77 17.57 4.83
CA PHE A 59 8.25 18.76 4.15
C PHE A 59 9.05 18.41 2.90
N HIS A 60 10.07 17.54 3.02
CA HIS A 60 10.89 17.15 1.86
C HIS A 60 10.08 16.40 0.78
N ALA A 61 9.04 15.66 1.15
CA ALA A 61 8.16 15.02 0.18
C ALA A 61 7.28 16.03 -0.59
N LEU A 62 6.88 17.13 0.06
CA LEU A 62 6.08 18.20 -0.55
C LEU A 62 6.94 19.22 -1.31
N HIS A 63 8.18 19.42 -0.86
CA HIS A 63 9.13 20.42 -1.35
C HIS A 63 10.48 19.77 -1.70
N PRO A 64 10.54 18.86 -2.70
CA PRO A 64 11.75 18.10 -3.00
C PRO A 64 12.93 18.95 -3.48
N GLU A 65 12.66 20.15 -4.00
CA GLU A 65 13.68 21.09 -4.51
C GLU A 65 14.27 21.99 -3.39
N GLU A 66 13.67 22.00 -2.20
CA GLU A 66 14.12 22.84 -1.09
C GLU A 66 15.19 22.12 -0.25
N SER A 67 16.37 22.74 -0.15
CA SER A 67 17.54 22.17 0.54
C SER A 67 17.60 22.52 2.04
N SER A 68 16.89 23.55 2.46
CA SER A 68 16.84 24.01 3.85
C SER A 68 15.47 23.76 4.44
N LEU A 69 15.43 23.25 5.68
CA LEU A 69 14.20 23.16 6.45
C LEU A 69 13.68 24.56 6.82
N PRO A 70 12.35 24.76 6.86
CA PRO A 70 11.76 25.99 7.39
C PRO A 70 11.97 26.07 8.91
N ASP A 71 11.56 27.18 9.51
CA ASP A 71 11.62 27.32 10.97
C ASP A 71 10.72 26.30 11.69
N ALA A 72 10.96 26.09 12.98
CA ALA A 72 10.23 25.09 13.76
C ALA A 72 8.72 25.36 13.81
N THR A 73 8.31 26.62 13.73
CA THR A 73 6.91 27.04 13.72
C THR A 73 6.22 26.55 12.45
N ARG A 74 6.80 26.83 11.28
CA ARG A 74 6.28 26.41 9.98
C ARG A 74 6.36 24.90 9.81
N LEU A 75 7.39 24.26 10.36
CA LEU A 75 7.55 22.81 10.29
C LEU A 75 6.39 22.07 10.98
N ALA A 76 5.81 22.64 12.04
CA ALA A 76 4.70 22.06 12.78
C ALA A 76 3.38 21.96 11.97
N ASP A 77 3.26 22.70 10.87
CA ASP A 77 2.10 22.66 9.97
C ASP A 77 2.14 21.45 9.02
N PHE A 78 3.28 20.78 8.89
CA PHE A 78 3.42 19.60 8.06
C PHE A 78 3.05 18.34 8.83
N GLU A 79 2.00 17.66 8.39
CA GLU A 79 1.44 16.49 9.06
C GLU A 79 1.42 15.28 8.10
N ALA A 80 1.76 14.10 8.64
CA ALA A 80 1.57 12.83 7.94
C ALA A 80 0.20 12.25 8.29
N ARG A 81 -0.56 11.83 7.28
CA ARG A 81 -1.86 11.16 7.43
C ARG A 81 -1.88 9.84 6.66
N LEU A 82 -2.69 8.90 7.13
CA LEU A 82 -2.88 7.62 6.44
C LEU A 82 -3.64 7.83 5.13
N ASN A 83 -3.06 7.35 4.02
CA ASN A 83 -3.72 7.40 2.72
C ASN A 83 -4.71 6.23 2.58
N MET A 84 -5.89 6.39 3.19
CA MET A 84 -6.93 5.36 3.20
C MET A 84 -7.40 4.98 1.79
N VAL A 85 -7.41 5.94 0.85
CA VAL A 85 -7.79 5.69 -0.54
C VAL A 85 -6.76 4.78 -1.22
N ARG A 86 -5.46 5.08 -1.10
CA ARG A 86 -4.41 4.23 -1.67
C ARG A 86 -4.36 2.86 -1.01
N LEU A 87 -4.51 2.79 0.32
CA LEU A 87 -4.58 1.52 1.03
C LEU A 87 -5.74 0.65 0.52
N ALA A 88 -6.94 1.23 0.36
CA ALA A 88 -8.09 0.52 -0.18
C ALA A 88 -7.85 0.03 -1.62
N MET A 89 -7.24 0.87 -2.47
CA MET A 89 -6.87 0.47 -3.84
C MET A 89 -5.86 -0.69 -3.85
N GLU A 90 -4.81 -0.62 -3.03
CA GLU A 90 -3.78 -1.67 -2.97
C GLU A 90 -4.35 -3.02 -2.49
N VAL A 91 -5.20 -3.00 -1.46
CA VAL A 91 -5.94 -4.19 -1.01
C VAL A 91 -6.84 -4.73 -2.12
N PHE A 92 -7.57 -3.85 -2.83
CA PHE A 92 -8.41 -4.24 -3.95
C PHE A 92 -7.62 -4.90 -5.08
N PHE A 93 -6.46 -4.34 -5.45
CA PHE A 93 -5.57 -4.93 -6.45
C PHE A 93 -5.05 -6.31 -6.03
N ILE A 94 -4.65 -6.49 -4.77
CA ILE A 94 -4.26 -7.80 -4.23
C ILE A 94 -5.39 -8.82 -4.41
N MET A 95 -6.62 -8.44 -4.05
CA MET A 95 -7.79 -9.31 -4.19
C MET A 95 -8.07 -9.70 -5.64
N ILE A 96 -7.95 -8.76 -6.60
CA ILE A 96 -8.07 -9.05 -8.03
C ILE A 96 -7.01 -10.05 -8.48
N VAL A 97 -5.74 -9.82 -8.13
CA VAL A 97 -4.64 -10.70 -8.54
C VAL A 97 -4.86 -12.13 -8.03
N ILE A 98 -5.25 -12.28 -6.77
CA ILE A 98 -5.58 -13.59 -6.18
C ILE A 98 -6.75 -14.24 -6.94
N ALA A 99 -7.83 -13.50 -7.18
CA ALA A 99 -9.01 -14.01 -7.89
C ALA A 99 -8.66 -14.47 -9.31
N LEU A 100 -7.83 -13.72 -10.04
CA LEU A 100 -7.35 -14.09 -11.37
C LEU A 100 -6.52 -15.38 -11.33
N VAL A 101 -5.57 -15.48 -10.40
CA VAL A 101 -4.74 -16.70 -10.25
C VAL A 101 -5.62 -17.91 -9.96
N LEU A 102 -6.57 -17.80 -9.03
CA LEU A 102 -7.49 -18.90 -8.69
C LEU A 102 -8.37 -19.29 -9.88
N THR A 103 -8.87 -18.30 -10.64
CA THR A 103 -9.69 -18.53 -11.84
C THR A 103 -8.92 -19.26 -12.94
N VAL A 104 -7.68 -18.83 -13.22
CA VAL A 104 -6.80 -19.50 -14.19
C VAL A 104 -6.52 -20.94 -13.77
N LEU A 105 -6.18 -21.17 -12.50
CA LEU A 105 -5.94 -22.50 -11.97
C LEU A 105 -7.17 -23.40 -12.07
N HIS A 106 -8.36 -22.87 -11.78
CA HIS A 106 -9.62 -23.60 -11.93
C HIS A 106 -9.90 -23.98 -13.40
N LYS A 107 -9.69 -23.05 -14.34
CA LYS A 107 -9.85 -23.32 -15.79
C LYS A 107 -8.90 -24.43 -16.26
N ILE A 108 -7.67 -24.48 -15.75
CA ILE A 108 -6.69 -25.53 -16.06
C ILE A 108 -7.15 -26.89 -15.54
N GLU A 109 -7.76 -26.96 -14.36
CA GLU A 109 -8.34 -28.20 -13.83
C GLU A 109 -9.47 -28.71 -14.73
N LEU A 110 -10.42 -27.85 -15.10
CA LEU A 110 -11.57 -28.23 -15.93
C LEU A 110 -11.16 -28.75 -17.32
N LYS A 111 -10.19 -28.10 -17.97
CA LYS A 111 -9.67 -28.56 -19.28
C LYS A 111 -9.06 -29.95 -19.24
N LYS A 112 -8.55 -30.38 -18.08
CA LYS A 112 -7.93 -31.70 -17.90
C LYS A 112 -8.92 -32.82 -17.55
N VAL A 113 -10.10 -32.49 -17.05
CA VAL A 113 -11.16 -33.48 -16.82
C VAL A 113 -11.84 -33.89 -18.13
N LYS A 114 -11.82 -33.02 -19.14
CA LYS A 114 -12.42 -33.25 -20.47
C LYS A 114 -11.49 -33.97 -21.47
N LYS A 115 -10.25 -34.27 -21.10
CA LYS A 115 -9.27 -35.04 -21.90
C LYS A 115 -9.01 -36.36 -21.20
#